data_AF-A0A2E8K241-F1
#
_entry.id   AF-A0A2E8K241-F1
#
_cell.length_a   1.000
_cell.length_b   1.000
_cell.length_c   1.000
_cell.angle_alpha   90.00
_cell.angle_beta   90.00
_cell.angle_gamma   90.00
#
_symmetry.space_group_name_H-M   'P 1'
#
loop_
_entity.id
_entity.type
_entity.pdbx_description
1 polymer ?
#
loop_
_entity_poly.entity_id
_entity_poly.type
_entity_poly.pdbx_seq_one_letter_code
_entity_poly.pdbx_strand_id
1 'polypeptide(L)'
;MAHDDDAPKTGEDQAPFALAQNPAPNPPSGQAYLTDKESLTQQIMATFRAVLPSNYVAQVNGPWYSLQFQAMAEQLAEIQISTTEIYKDSGFDFTRTDFLWQVLGTLVFPGATDQSGIPQIDGDLAYREFLHKMVLLLLQGATKASMEGGLEALDPNVVATITERYLETPPRDPVGAWTIEDQFLIDIFIEGSTENTFPADPFVLQQNAELVLAALKPAHVFYGYSYLFRDAFDKVADDTGGMSLDLDSYYYADLRKWCLGAQRISGTGDTLSTRTLFTDPDVSFQSIRAGAVLEIADGTNAGRHRVVSTRALLYGAESTPRSYTTSTGLAGTLTTLSDDTVVDPGRDWGALPVDTTITIADGPNAGTYRLDTVLGETGGPIGTVGISGTEVRLSPSTLQVARRMDVVATGQTYTVSVDRLGVQTPRPVSGEDVTLQFLL
;
A
#
# COMPACT_ATOMS: atom_id res chain seq x y z
N MET A 1 64.17 -30.60 33.66
CA MET A 1 63.17 -30.03 32.73
C MET A 1 62.69 -28.76 33.42
N ALA A 2 63.34 -27.62 33.23
CA ALA A 2 63.38 -26.79 32.02
C ALA A 2 62.00 -26.20 31.68
N HIS A 3 61.96 -24.86 31.78
CA HIS A 3 61.00 -23.86 31.26
C HIS A 3 59.57 -23.87 31.85
N ASP A 4 59.10 -22.83 32.57
CA ASP A 4 59.04 -21.37 32.27
C ASP A 4 57.87 -21.06 31.32
N ASP A 5 56.76 -20.58 31.89
CA ASP A 5 55.75 -19.69 31.30
C ASP A 5 54.56 -19.52 32.29
N ASP A 6 54.78 -18.76 33.37
CA ASP A 6 53.68 -18.18 34.16
C ASP A 6 53.66 -16.66 33.90
N ALA A 7 53.07 -16.30 32.76
CA ALA A 7 52.64 -14.93 32.49
C ALA A 7 51.59 -14.50 33.55
N PRO A 8 51.59 -13.24 34.00
CA PRO A 8 50.67 -12.81 35.03
C PRO A 8 49.23 -12.92 34.52
N LYS A 9 48.42 -13.72 35.24
CA LYS A 9 46.96 -13.78 35.07
C LYS A 9 46.38 -12.40 35.32
N THR A 10 46.22 -11.64 34.24
CA THR A 10 45.52 -10.36 34.22
C THR A 10 44.03 -10.67 34.27
N GLY A 11 43.41 -10.53 35.45
CA GLY A 11 41.96 -10.75 35.54
C GLY A 11 41.30 -10.61 36.91
N GLU A 12 42.02 -10.58 38.03
CA GLU A 12 41.35 -10.66 39.35
C GLU A 12 41.40 -9.38 40.22
N ASP A 13 42.11 -8.32 39.80
CA ASP A 13 42.17 -7.06 40.56
C ASP A 13 42.05 -5.81 39.65
N GLN A 14 41.15 -5.82 38.66
CA GLN A 14 40.75 -4.59 37.98
C GLN A 14 39.48 -4.04 38.62
N ALA A 15 39.57 -2.82 39.14
CA ALA A 15 38.42 -2.06 39.61
C ALA A 15 37.29 -2.10 38.57
N PRO A 16 36.02 -2.28 38.98
CA PRO A 16 34.91 -2.11 38.06
C PRO A 16 34.90 -0.64 37.62
N PHE A 17 34.36 -0.35 36.42
CA PHE A 17 34.35 0.97 35.75
C PHE A 17 35.55 1.27 34.84
N ALA A 18 35.82 0.40 33.87
CA ALA A 18 36.03 0.89 32.51
C ALA A 18 34.73 0.61 31.74
N LEU A 19 33.77 1.54 31.82
CA LEU A 19 32.62 1.56 30.92
C LEU A 19 33.19 1.60 29.50
N ALA A 20 33.03 0.52 28.74
CA ALA A 20 33.15 0.61 27.30
C ALA A 20 32.22 1.75 26.85
N GLN A 21 32.78 2.78 26.20
CA GLN A 21 31.96 3.88 25.71
C GLN A 21 30.94 3.32 24.71
N ASN A 22 29.65 3.46 25.04
CA ASN A 22 28.60 3.12 24.09
C ASN A 22 28.77 3.97 22.82
N PRO A 23 28.60 3.35 21.64
CA PRO A 23 28.79 4.05 20.37
C PRO A 23 27.78 5.18 20.24
N ALA A 24 28.29 6.39 19.94
CA ALA A 24 27.48 7.57 19.68
C ALA A 24 26.66 7.36 18.38
N PRO A 25 25.36 7.70 18.37
CA PRO A 25 24.50 7.58 17.18
C PRO A 25 24.95 8.50 16.03
N ASN A 26 25.51 9.67 16.37
CA ASN A 26 25.93 10.66 15.39
C ASN A 26 27.45 10.67 15.24
N PRO A 27 27.99 10.80 14.01
CA PRO A 27 29.42 10.99 13.83
C PRO A 27 29.85 12.29 14.55
N PRO A 28 30.94 12.28 15.32
CA PRO A 28 31.34 13.40 16.19
C PRO A 28 31.79 14.68 15.45
N SER A 29 31.64 14.78 14.13
CA SER A 29 32.18 15.91 13.36
C SER A 29 31.29 16.33 12.20
N GLY A 30 30.42 17.32 12.44
CA GLY A 30 29.77 18.11 11.40
C GLY A 30 30.69 19.19 10.80
N GLN A 31 30.31 19.77 9.66
CA GLN A 31 31.07 20.83 8.97
C GLN A 31 31.35 22.05 9.87
N ALA A 32 30.40 22.40 10.74
CA ALA A 32 30.56 23.49 11.71
C ALA A 32 31.68 23.22 12.72
N TYR A 33 31.73 21.99 13.27
CA TYR A 33 32.79 21.57 14.19
C TYR A 33 34.18 21.65 13.54
N LEU A 34 34.31 21.20 12.29
CA LEU A 34 35.58 21.27 11.55
C LEU A 34 36.02 22.72 11.30
N THR A 35 35.07 23.60 10.99
CA THR A 35 35.33 25.03 10.76
C THR A 35 35.75 25.74 12.06
N ASP A 36 35.08 25.43 13.17
CA ASP A 36 35.41 25.97 14.48
C ASP A 36 36.78 25.46 14.97
N LYS A 37 37.07 24.17 14.76
CA LYS A 37 38.37 23.56 15.07
C LYS A 37 39.49 24.23 14.27
N GLU A 38 39.29 24.48 12.98
CA GLU A 38 40.29 25.17 12.16
C GLU A 38 40.54 26.60 12.64
N SER A 39 39.48 27.37 12.91
CA SER A 39 39.57 28.74 13.44
C SER A 39 40.31 28.80 14.78
N LEU A 40 39.97 27.92 15.73
CA LEU A 40 40.63 27.83 17.03
C LEU A 40 42.10 27.41 16.90
N THR A 41 42.39 26.43 16.03
CA THR A 41 43.77 25.99 15.77
C THR A 41 44.61 27.15 15.23
N GLN A 42 44.07 27.97 14.32
CA GLN A 42 44.76 29.15 13.79
C GLN A 42 45.01 30.22 14.87
N GLN A 43 44.04 30.46 15.76
CA GLN A 43 44.20 31.41 16.88
C GLN A 43 45.26 30.95 17.89
N ILE A 44 45.25 29.66 18.25
CA ILE A 44 46.23 29.05 19.15
C ILE A 44 47.62 29.09 18.50
N MET A 45 47.72 28.78 17.20
CA MET A 45 48.97 28.86 16.45
C MET A 45 49.50 30.29 16.33
N ALA A 46 48.63 31.29 16.15
CA ALA A 46 49.03 32.69 16.15
C ALA A 46 49.62 33.11 17.50
N THR A 47 49.04 32.61 18.60
CA THR A 47 49.54 32.85 19.96
C THR A 47 50.89 32.16 20.19
N PHE A 48 51.04 30.89 19.79
CA PHE A 48 52.34 30.19 19.87
C PHE A 48 53.42 30.91 19.08
N ARG A 49 53.10 31.38 17.85
CA ARG A 49 54.04 32.15 17.03
C ARG A 49 54.44 33.49 17.66
N ALA A 50 53.53 34.13 18.41
CA ALA A 50 53.81 35.40 19.08
C ALA A 50 54.73 35.25 20.31
N VAL A 51 54.73 34.09 20.97
CA VAL A 51 55.54 33.81 22.17
C VAL A 51 56.95 33.30 21.81
N LEU A 52 57.15 32.80 20.59
CA LEU A 52 58.44 32.30 20.14
C LEU A 52 59.46 33.46 19.95
N PRO A 53 60.70 33.32 20.45
CA PRO A 53 61.78 34.27 20.16
C PRO A 53 61.99 34.42 18.64
N SER A 54 62.37 35.61 18.16
CA SER A 54 62.41 35.91 16.71
C SER A 54 63.24 34.96 15.84
N ASN A 55 64.14 34.18 16.45
CA ASN A 55 64.98 33.18 15.79
C ASN A 55 64.21 31.92 15.38
N TYR A 56 62.98 31.72 15.85
CA TYR A 56 62.12 30.56 15.60
C TYR A 56 60.86 30.88 14.78
N VAL A 57 60.73 32.12 14.29
CA VAL A 57 59.59 32.54 13.46
C VAL A 57 59.93 32.33 11.98
N ALA A 58 59.80 31.09 11.50
CA ALA A 58 59.90 30.79 10.08
C ALA A 58 58.57 31.15 9.38
N GLN A 59 58.61 32.05 8.39
CA GLN A 59 57.46 32.40 7.53
C GLN A 59 57.14 31.32 6.47
N VAL A 60 57.96 30.27 6.38
CA VAL A 60 57.81 29.14 5.44
C VAL A 60 57.56 27.85 6.23
N ASN A 61 56.63 27.01 5.74
CA ASN A 61 56.26 25.71 6.34
C ASN A 61 57.45 24.72 6.40
N GLY A 62 58.29 24.86 7.41
CA GLY A 62 59.36 23.91 7.70
C GLY A 62 60.29 24.55 8.71
N PRO A 63 60.16 24.19 10.01
CA PRO A 63 60.84 23.00 10.57
C PRO A 63 59.91 22.07 11.41
N TRP A 64 60.39 20.89 11.80
CA TRP A 64 59.66 19.86 12.56
C TRP A 64 58.89 20.36 13.80
N TYR A 65 59.35 21.44 14.44
CA TYR A 65 58.64 22.03 15.58
C TYR A 65 57.31 22.67 15.18
N SER A 66 57.15 23.19 13.96
CA SER A 66 55.89 23.79 13.50
C SER A 66 54.78 22.75 13.33
N LEU A 67 55.13 21.54 12.90
CA LEU A 67 54.22 20.39 12.86
C LEU A 67 53.85 19.91 14.27
N GLN A 68 54.81 19.91 15.20
CA GLN A 68 54.52 19.59 16.60
C GLN A 68 53.61 20.63 17.26
N PHE A 69 53.84 21.92 17.01
CA PHE A 69 52.96 22.99 17.49
C PHE A 69 51.58 22.93 16.85
N GLN A 70 51.50 22.60 15.56
CA GLN A 70 50.21 22.39 14.90
C GLN A 70 49.45 21.22 15.52
N ALA A 71 50.11 20.06 15.71
CA ALA A 71 49.48 18.92 16.36
C ALA A 71 49.03 19.24 17.81
N MET A 72 49.83 19.97 18.58
CA MET A 72 49.44 20.44 19.91
C MET A 72 48.29 21.44 19.86
N ALA A 73 48.27 22.34 18.88
CA ALA A 73 47.19 23.32 18.71
C ALA A 73 45.87 22.64 18.30
N GLU A 74 45.92 21.62 17.44
CA GLU A 74 44.74 20.81 17.08
C GLU A 74 44.17 20.06 18.28
N GLN A 75 45.03 19.48 19.12
CA GLN A 75 44.61 18.80 20.36
C GLN A 75 44.06 19.80 21.40
N LEU A 76 44.67 20.97 21.55
CA LEU A 76 44.16 22.01 22.45
C LEU A 76 42.83 22.59 21.96
N ALA A 77 42.66 22.79 20.65
CA ALA A 77 41.40 23.22 20.07
C ALA A 77 40.29 22.19 20.36
N GLU A 78 40.60 20.90 20.20
CA GLU A 78 39.68 19.80 20.50
C GLU A 78 39.32 19.73 22.00
N ILE A 79 40.29 19.88 22.90
CA ILE A 79 40.05 19.97 24.35
C ILE A 79 39.21 21.21 24.69
N GLN A 80 39.46 22.36 24.06
CA GLN A 80 38.72 23.58 24.34
C GLN A 80 37.27 23.48 23.86
N ILE A 81 37.04 22.99 22.64
CA ILE A 81 35.70 22.77 22.11
C ILE A 81 34.94 21.78 23.01
N SER A 82 35.53 20.62 23.29
CA SER A 82 34.90 19.62 24.17
C SER A 82 34.63 20.16 25.57
N THR A 83 35.52 20.97 26.16
CA THR A 83 35.29 21.61 27.48
C THR A 83 34.13 22.60 27.42
N THR A 84 34.02 23.41 26.36
CA THR A 84 32.89 24.33 26.20
C THR A 84 31.57 23.61 25.95
N GLU A 85 31.60 22.45 25.30
CA GLU A 85 30.43 21.59 25.16
C GLU A 85 30.04 20.94 26.48
N ILE A 86 31.00 20.40 27.24
CA ILE A 86 30.77 19.86 28.59
C ILE A 86 30.16 20.92 29.52
N TYR A 87 30.59 22.19 29.41
CA TYR A 87 30.00 23.26 30.20
C TYR A 87 28.53 23.56 29.82
N LYS A 88 28.14 23.29 28.56
CA LYS A 88 26.76 23.43 28.08
C LYS A 88 25.87 22.25 28.50
N ASP A 89 26.45 21.13 28.93
CA ASP A 89 25.73 19.92 29.41
C ASP A 89 25.04 20.11 30.79
N SER A 90 24.60 21.33 31.13
CA SER A 90 23.95 21.66 32.42
C SER A 90 22.43 21.52 32.41
N GLY A 91 21.80 21.41 31.24
CA GLY A 91 20.34 21.28 31.10
C GLY A 91 19.96 20.46 29.86
N PHE A 92 18.80 19.82 29.92
CA PHE A 92 18.35 18.85 28.91
C PHE A 92 18.36 19.39 27.47
N ASP A 93 17.94 20.65 27.30
CA ASP A 93 17.85 21.30 25.98
C ASP A 93 19.23 21.53 25.34
N PHE A 94 20.30 21.56 26.15
CA PHE A 94 21.66 21.90 25.71
C PHE A 94 22.64 20.74 25.80
N THR A 95 22.29 19.67 26.53
CA THR A 95 23.10 18.45 26.63
C THR A 95 23.22 17.73 25.30
N ARG A 96 24.44 17.28 24.96
CA ARG A 96 24.71 16.51 23.75
C ARG A 96 23.92 15.19 23.72
N THR A 97 23.43 14.81 22.54
CA THR A 97 22.67 13.55 22.33
C THR A 97 23.45 12.32 22.71
N ASP A 98 24.77 12.30 22.50
CA ASP A 98 25.61 11.15 22.82
C ASP A 98 25.68 10.92 24.33
N PHE A 99 25.83 12.01 25.09
CA PHE A 99 25.83 11.95 26.55
C PHE A 99 24.44 11.59 27.09
N LEU A 100 23.39 12.17 26.53
CA LEU A 100 22.01 11.80 26.86
C LEU A 100 21.73 10.33 26.56
N TRP A 101 22.23 9.78 25.46
CA TRP A 101 22.11 8.36 25.13
C TRP A 101 22.86 7.48 26.14
N GLN A 102 24.09 7.84 26.49
CA GLN A 102 24.87 7.09 27.48
C GLN A 102 24.18 7.02 28.85
N VAL A 103 23.55 8.11 29.27
CA VAL A 103 22.91 8.19 30.60
C VAL A 103 21.46 7.68 30.58
N LEU A 104 20.65 8.12 29.63
CA LEU A 104 19.22 7.81 29.58
C LEU A 104 18.92 6.61 28.69
N GLY A 105 19.60 6.47 27.56
CA GLY A 105 19.43 5.35 26.64
C GLY A 105 19.68 4.01 27.31
N THR A 106 20.73 3.93 28.13
CA THR A 106 21.06 2.72 28.93
C THR A 106 20.03 2.36 29.99
N LEU A 107 19.25 3.33 30.45
CA LEU A 107 18.22 3.14 31.47
C LEU A 107 16.88 2.78 30.84
N VAL A 108 16.59 3.34 29.65
CA VAL A 108 15.31 3.13 28.94
C VAL A 108 15.33 1.86 28.10
N PHE A 109 16.41 1.61 27.35
CA PHE A 109 16.45 0.53 26.36
C PHE A 109 17.28 -0.66 26.86
N PRO A 110 16.70 -1.87 26.90
CA PRO A 110 17.39 -3.06 27.41
C PRO A 110 18.59 -3.51 26.55
N GLY A 111 18.65 -3.09 25.28
CA GLY A 111 19.73 -3.40 24.33
C GLY A 111 20.71 -2.25 24.06
N ALA A 112 20.72 -1.20 24.88
CA ALA A 112 21.46 0.05 24.60
C ALA A 112 22.99 -0.10 24.46
N THR A 113 23.55 -1.23 24.88
CA THR A 113 24.99 -1.54 24.75
C THR A 113 25.37 -2.02 23.36
N ASP A 114 24.41 -2.50 22.57
CA ASP A 114 24.64 -2.98 21.21
C ASP A 114 24.32 -1.86 20.20
N GLN A 115 25.12 -1.74 19.13
CA GLN A 115 24.86 -0.74 18.06
C GLN A 115 23.48 -0.91 17.42
N SER A 116 22.96 -2.15 17.39
CA SER A 116 21.61 -2.45 16.89
C SER A 116 20.48 -2.05 17.84
N GLY A 117 20.80 -1.69 19.08
CA GLY A 117 19.84 -1.26 20.10
C GLY A 117 19.56 0.24 20.13
N ILE A 118 20.17 1.01 19.22
CA ILE A 118 20.03 2.46 19.12
C ILE A 118 18.93 2.80 18.11
N PRO A 119 17.84 3.49 18.51
CA PRO A 119 16.84 3.98 17.57
C PRO A 119 17.46 4.95 16.57
N GLN A 120 17.20 4.74 15.28
CA GLN A 120 17.67 5.63 14.21
C GLN A 120 16.68 6.78 14.03
N ILE A 121 16.99 7.94 14.61
CA ILE A 121 16.16 9.15 14.49
C ILE A 121 17.05 10.28 13.99
N ASP A 122 16.62 10.89 12.88
CA ASP A 122 17.37 11.97 12.24
C ASP A 122 17.20 13.30 12.99
N GLY A 123 18.33 13.91 13.35
CA GLY A 123 18.39 15.24 13.91
C GLY A 123 18.54 15.28 15.43
N ASP A 124 19.48 16.12 15.88
CA ASP A 124 19.87 16.28 17.29
C ASP A 124 18.67 16.67 18.19
N LEU A 125 17.89 17.68 17.78
CA LEU A 125 16.74 18.14 18.55
C LEU A 125 15.61 17.09 18.63
N ALA A 126 15.31 16.41 17.53
CA ALA A 126 14.31 15.34 17.49
C ALA A 126 14.72 14.17 18.39
N TYR A 127 16.01 13.79 18.38
CA TYR A 127 16.54 12.72 19.23
C TYR A 127 16.44 13.07 20.73
N ARG A 128 16.71 14.33 21.11
CA ARG A 128 16.54 14.80 22.50
C ARG A 128 15.07 14.74 22.93
N GLU A 129 14.17 15.29 22.14
CA GLU A 129 12.74 15.27 22.44
C GLU A 129 12.21 13.83 22.54
N PHE A 130 12.67 12.94 21.67
CA PHE A 130 12.36 11.51 21.72
C PHE A 130 12.81 10.88 23.05
N LEU A 131 14.08 11.04 23.43
CA LEU A 131 14.57 10.48 24.70
C LEU A 131 13.81 11.01 25.91
N HIS A 132 13.48 12.31 25.93
CA HIS A 132 12.67 12.90 26.98
C HIS A 132 11.29 12.24 27.08
N LYS A 133 10.59 12.14 25.94
CA LYS A 133 9.28 11.49 25.88
C LYS A 133 9.35 10.05 26.34
N MET A 134 10.36 9.29 25.92
CA MET A 134 10.53 7.89 26.31
C MET A 134 10.70 7.71 27.82
N VAL A 135 11.46 8.58 28.49
CA VAL A 135 11.58 8.55 29.97
C VAL A 135 10.23 8.82 30.63
N LEU A 136 9.46 9.80 30.13
CA LEU A 136 8.13 10.11 30.68
C LEU A 136 7.15 8.95 30.48
N LEU A 137 7.16 8.31 29.31
CA LEU A 137 6.29 7.18 28.99
C LEU A 137 6.64 5.95 29.83
N LEU A 138 7.93 5.72 30.08
CA LEU A 138 8.38 4.64 30.95
C LEU A 138 7.91 4.85 32.41
N LEU A 139 7.92 6.09 32.90
CA LEU A 139 7.39 6.44 34.22
C LEU A 139 5.86 6.30 34.32
N GLN A 140 5.13 6.46 33.22
CA GLN A 140 3.69 6.20 33.15
C GLN A 140 3.35 4.70 33.18
N GLY A 141 4.35 3.83 32.96
CA GLY A 141 4.20 2.39 32.94
C GLY A 141 3.67 1.85 31.62
N ALA A 142 3.52 0.53 31.53
CA ALA A 142 3.13 -0.18 30.32
C ALA A 142 1.62 -0.09 30.04
N THR A 143 1.15 1.12 29.72
CA THR A 143 -0.24 1.37 29.32
C THR A 143 -0.37 1.46 27.81
N LYS A 144 -1.59 1.26 27.27
CA LYS A 144 -1.89 1.48 25.85
C LYS A 144 -1.42 2.85 25.36
N ALA A 145 -1.78 3.92 26.10
CA ALA A 145 -1.39 5.28 25.77
C ALA A 145 0.13 5.49 25.79
N SER A 146 0.84 4.83 26.72
CA SER A 146 2.30 4.89 26.76
C SER A 146 2.93 4.25 25.52
N MET A 147 2.41 3.10 25.09
CA MET A 147 2.91 2.38 23.91
C MET A 147 2.59 3.14 22.61
N GLU A 148 1.36 3.65 22.44
CA GLU A 148 0.97 4.48 21.29
C GLU A 148 1.84 5.74 21.22
N GLY A 149 1.96 6.48 22.33
CA GLY A 149 2.78 7.70 22.38
C GLY A 149 4.28 7.45 22.15
N GLY A 150 4.79 6.25 22.47
CA GLY A 150 6.17 5.87 22.18
C GLY A 150 6.39 5.62 20.69
N LEU A 151 5.44 4.99 20.02
CA LEU A 151 5.48 4.75 18.56
C LEU A 151 5.32 6.06 17.78
N GLU A 152 4.42 6.94 18.22
CA GLU A 152 4.22 8.28 17.63
C GLU A 152 5.40 9.23 17.90
N ALA A 153 6.25 8.94 18.89
CA ALA A 153 7.46 9.71 19.13
C ALA A 153 8.57 9.44 18.10
N LEU A 154 8.49 8.33 17.36
CA LEU A 154 9.46 7.97 16.32
C LEU A 154 9.28 8.80 15.04
N ASP A 155 8.03 9.05 14.65
CA ASP A 155 7.68 9.87 13.50
C ASP A 155 6.42 10.69 13.82
N PRO A 156 6.48 12.04 13.80
CA PRO A 156 5.31 12.88 14.03
C PRO A 156 4.22 12.73 12.95
N ASN A 157 4.53 12.10 11.81
CA ASN A 157 3.59 11.82 10.74
C ASN A 157 2.98 10.42 10.84
N VAL A 158 3.11 9.76 11.98
CA VAL A 158 2.54 8.43 12.20
C VAL A 158 1.48 8.50 13.30
N VAL A 159 0.38 7.78 13.09
CA VAL A 159 -0.63 7.49 14.11
C VAL A 159 -0.54 6.02 14.45
N ALA A 160 -0.35 5.71 15.73
CA ALA A 160 -0.29 4.35 16.22
C ALA A 160 -1.59 3.98 16.92
N THR A 161 -2.25 2.92 16.47
CA THR A 161 -3.45 2.37 17.12
C THR A 161 -3.15 0.98 17.66
N ILE A 162 -3.34 0.79 18.96
CA ILE A 162 -3.18 -0.51 19.62
C ILE A 162 -4.54 -1.09 20.00
N THR A 163 -4.80 -2.30 19.56
CA THR A 163 -5.99 -3.08 19.93
C THR A 163 -5.59 -4.28 20.77
N GLU A 164 -6.15 -4.35 21.98
CA GLU A 164 -5.95 -5.50 22.87
C GLU A 164 -7.00 -6.57 22.56
N ARG A 165 -6.58 -7.73 22.06
CA ARG A 165 -7.51 -8.81 21.66
C ARG A 165 -8.40 -9.27 22.82
N TYR A 166 -7.90 -9.17 24.04
CA TYR A 166 -8.62 -9.47 25.27
C TYR A 166 -9.90 -8.64 25.47
N LEU A 167 -9.91 -7.38 25.04
CA LEU A 167 -11.09 -6.51 25.14
C LEU A 167 -12.16 -6.89 24.11
N GLU A 168 -11.74 -7.42 22.97
CA GLU A 168 -12.57 -7.93 21.88
C GLU A 168 -12.89 -9.44 22.02
N THR A 169 -12.77 -9.99 23.23
CA THR A 169 -13.10 -11.41 23.50
C THR A 169 -14.47 -11.53 24.19
N PRO A 170 -15.36 -12.45 23.79
CA PRO A 170 -16.59 -12.74 24.54
C PRO A 170 -16.27 -13.21 25.97
N PRO A 171 -16.95 -12.70 27.02
CA PRO A 171 -18.24 -11.99 27.01
C PRO A 171 -18.15 -10.45 26.94
N ARG A 172 -16.95 -9.86 26.81
CA ARG A 172 -16.80 -8.39 26.78
C ARG A 172 -17.28 -7.78 25.47
N ASP A 173 -16.90 -8.43 24.37
CA ASP A 173 -17.49 -8.18 23.06
C ASP A 173 -18.31 -9.42 22.64
N PRO A 174 -19.65 -9.35 22.59
CA PRO A 174 -20.50 -10.47 22.16
C PRO A 174 -20.27 -10.93 20.72
N VAL A 175 -19.66 -10.09 19.88
CA VAL A 175 -19.42 -10.35 18.44
C VAL A 175 -17.91 -10.46 18.13
N GLY A 176 -17.08 -10.36 19.17
CA GLY A 176 -15.63 -10.38 19.06
C GLY A 176 -15.08 -11.63 18.39
N ALA A 177 -14.10 -11.45 17.51
CA ALA A 177 -13.50 -12.53 16.73
C ALA A 177 -12.50 -13.40 17.52
N TRP A 178 -12.09 -12.94 18.71
CA TRP A 178 -10.99 -13.53 19.48
C TRP A 178 -11.46 -14.40 20.64
N THR A 179 -10.56 -15.26 21.12
CA THR A 179 -10.85 -16.19 22.22
C THR A 179 -10.01 -15.88 23.45
N ILE A 180 -10.30 -16.52 24.58
CA ILE A 180 -9.55 -16.33 25.83
C ILE A 180 -8.08 -16.77 25.72
N GLU A 181 -7.75 -17.61 24.74
CA GLU A 181 -6.37 -18.00 24.45
C GLU A 181 -5.53 -16.82 23.94
N ASP A 182 -6.18 -15.81 23.33
CA ASP A 182 -5.54 -14.62 22.77
C ASP A 182 -5.34 -13.48 23.79
N GLN A 183 -5.57 -13.73 25.08
CA GLN A 183 -5.58 -12.68 26.12
C GLN A 183 -4.26 -11.92 26.31
N PHE A 184 -3.14 -12.47 25.82
CA PHE A 184 -1.81 -11.84 25.89
C PHE A 184 -1.35 -11.27 24.55
N LEU A 185 -2.23 -11.17 23.56
CA LEU A 185 -1.93 -10.65 22.23
C LEU A 185 -2.49 -9.24 22.06
N ILE A 186 -1.66 -8.36 21.49
CA ILE A 186 -2.06 -7.03 21.03
C ILE A 186 -1.77 -6.91 19.54
N ASP A 187 -2.60 -6.17 18.81
CA ASP A 187 -2.31 -5.80 17.43
C ASP A 187 -1.96 -4.31 17.39
N ILE A 188 -0.89 -3.99 16.68
CA ILE A 188 -0.35 -2.64 16.53
C ILE A 188 -0.52 -2.25 15.07
N PHE A 189 -1.35 -1.24 14.85
CA PHE A 189 -1.62 -0.67 13.54
C PHE A 189 -0.95 0.68 13.41
N ILE A 190 -0.14 0.82 12.36
CA ILE A 190 0.56 2.06 12.03
C ILE A 190 -0.05 2.68 10.77
N GLU A 191 -0.48 3.93 10.90
CA GLU A 191 -1.07 4.74 9.82
C GLU A 191 -0.22 5.98 9.56
N GLY A 192 -0.08 6.39 8.29
CA GLY A 192 0.44 7.71 7.95
C GLY A 192 -0.55 8.82 8.33
N SER A 193 -0.03 10.00 8.70
CA SER A 193 -0.82 11.15 9.15
C SER A 193 -1.73 11.73 8.06
N THR A 194 -1.35 11.53 6.79
CA THR A 194 -2.21 11.77 5.64
C THR A 194 -2.93 10.49 5.23
N GLU A 195 -4.24 10.58 5.05
CA GLU A 195 -5.06 9.49 4.50
C GLU A 195 -4.40 8.90 3.24
N ASN A 196 -4.32 7.57 3.17
CA ASN A 196 -3.74 6.81 2.06
C ASN A 196 -2.21 6.94 1.86
N THR A 197 -1.43 7.25 2.90
CA THR A 197 0.05 7.27 2.81
C THR A 197 0.72 6.29 3.77
N PHE A 198 1.79 5.65 3.31
CA PHE A 198 2.71 4.90 4.16
C PHE A 198 3.72 5.85 4.83
N PRO A 199 4.30 5.47 5.97
CA PRO A 199 5.46 6.17 6.53
C PRO A 199 6.60 6.28 5.51
N ALA A 200 7.42 7.32 5.63
CA ALA A 200 8.49 7.60 4.67
C ALA A 200 9.46 6.41 4.53
N ASP A 201 9.86 5.82 5.67
CA ASP A 201 10.76 4.66 5.74
C ASP A 201 10.18 3.56 6.63
N PRO A 202 9.33 2.67 6.10
CA PRO A 202 8.63 1.66 6.90
C PRO A 202 9.58 0.64 7.54
N PHE A 203 10.72 0.32 6.93
CA PHE A 203 11.65 -0.65 7.51
C PHE A 203 12.40 -0.08 8.73
N VAL A 204 12.85 1.17 8.64
CA VAL A 204 13.51 1.87 9.75
C VAL A 204 12.52 2.10 10.88
N LEU A 205 11.29 2.51 10.55
CA LEU A 205 10.23 2.70 11.55
C LEU A 205 9.89 1.38 12.27
N GLN A 206 9.79 0.26 11.56
CA GLN A 206 9.54 -1.03 12.17
C GLN A 206 10.67 -1.43 13.13
N GLN A 207 11.93 -1.30 12.70
CA GLN A 207 13.08 -1.62 13.55
C GLN A 207 13.10 -0.75 14.82
N ASN A 208 12.85 0.55 14.68
CA ASN A 208 12.76 1.45 15.82
C ASN A 208 11.57 1.14 16.73
N ALA A 209 10.43 0.76 16.15
CA ALA A 209 9.24 0.37 16.89
C ALA A 209 9.51 -0.88 17.74
N GLU A 210 10.26 -1.86 17.23
CA GLU A 210 10.68 -3.04 17.99
C GLU A 210 11.50 -2.65 19.24
N LEU A 211 12.42 -1.69 19.11
CA LEU A 211 13.22 -1.19 20.23
C LEU A 211 12.36 -0.46 21.28
N VAL A 212 11.44 0.39 20.83
CA VAL A 212 10.51 1.13 21.69
C VAL A 212 9.56 0.17 22.43
N LEU A 213 9.00 -0.80 21.72
CA LEU A 213 8.10 -1.79 22.30
C LEU A 213 8.85 -2.74 23.25
N ALA A 214 10.11 -3.09 22.97
CA ALA A 214 10.92 -3.86 23.91
C ALA A 214 11.11 -3.13 25.26
N ALA A 215 11.11 -1.80 25.27
CA ALA A 215 11.20 -1.00 26.48
C ALA A 215 9.85 -0.79 27.17
N LEU A 216 8.78 -0.49 26.43
CA LEU A 216 7.49 -0.05 26.98
C LEU A 216 6.47 -1.18 27.22
N LYS A 217 6.57 -2.28 26.49
CA LYS A 217 5.59 -3.37 26.53
C LYS A 217 5.84 -4.31 27.72
N PRO A 218 4.80 -4.89 28.34
CA PRO A 218 5.00 -5.96 29.32
C PRO A 218 5.67 -7.18 28.68
N ALA A 219 6.58 -7.83 29.41
CA ALA A 219 7.36 -8.95 28.89
C ALA A 219 6.51 -10.16 28.44
N HIS A 220 5.34 -10.36 29.04
CA HIS A 220 4.45 -11.50 28.80
C HIS A 220 3.46 -11.28 27.65
N VAL A 221 3.38 -10.07 27.11
CA VAL A 221 2.50 -9.74 25.98
C VAL A 221 3.21 -10.11 24.67
N PHE A 222 2.48 -10.46 23.63
CA PHE A 222 2.97 -10.63 22.26
C PHE A 222 2.24 -9.64 21.36
N TYR A 223 2.88 -9.20 20.27
CA TYR A 223 2.25 -8.25 19.35
C TYR A 223 2.38 -8.66 17.89
N GLY A 224 1.33 -8.36 17.12
CA GLY A 224 1.39 -8.24 15.67
C GLY A 224 1.67 -6.79 15.30
N TYR A 225 2.61 -6.55 14.38
CA TYR A 225 2.88 -5.24 13.83
C TYR A 225 2.39 -5.20 12.38
N SER A 226 1.59 -4.20 12.02
CA SER A 226 1.03 -4.09 10.68
C SER A 226 0.85 -2.64 10.27
N TYR A 227 1.15 -2.37 9.00
CA TYR A 227 0.81 -1.09 8.38
C TYR A 227 -0.64 -1.11 7.93
N LEU A 228 -1.42 -0.15 8.41
CA LEU A 228 -2.79 0.00 7.95
C LEU A 228 -2.81 0.97 6.78
N PHE A 229 -3.11 0.42 5.60
CA PHE A 229 -3.41 1.22 4.42
C PHE A 229 -4.92 1.47 4.38
N ARG A 230 -5.33 2.70 4.66
CA ARG A 230 -6.67 3.16 4.35
C ARG A 230 -6.66 3.62 2.90
N ASP A 231 -7.59 3.09 2.10
CA ASP A 231 -7.85 3.60 0.75
C ASP A 231 -9.25 4.20 0.75
N ALA A 232 -9.32 5.52 0.71
CA ALA A 232 -10.57 6.23 0.46
C ALA A 232 -10.84 6.28 -1.05
N PHE A 233 -11.76 5.46 -1.54
CA PHE A 233 -12.20 5.50 -2.93
C PHE A 233 -13.01 6.78 -3.21
N ASP A 234 -12.65 7.51 -4.27
CA ASP A 234 -13.44 8.65 -4.78
C ASP A 234 -14.75 8.16 -5.45
N LYS A 235 -15.59 9.09 -5.94
CA LYS A 235 -16.86 8.80 -6.62
C LYS A 235 -16.72 7.68 -7.65
N VAL A 236 -17.65 6.72 -7.56
CA VAL A 236 -17.85 5.62 -8.52
C VAL A 236 -17.78 6.16 -9.95
N ALA A 237 -16.91 5.58 -10.76
CA ALA A 237 -16.69 6.02 -12.13
C ALA A 237 -17.98 5.91 -12.96
N ASP A 238 -18.32 6.98 -13.70
CA ASP A 238 -19.29 6.95 -14.79
C ASP A 238 -18.63 6.29 -16.02
N ASP A 239 -19.40 5.53 -16.80
CA ASP A 239 -19.00 4.79 -18.02
C ASP A 239 -18.67 5.71 -19.22
N THR A 240 -17.91 6.77 -18.96
CA THR A 240 -17.47 7.72 -19.99
C THR A 240 -16.25 7.11 -20.70
N GLY A 241 -16.50 6.12 -21.55
CA GLY A 241 -15.43 5.39 -22.25
C GLY A 241 -15.92 4.34 -23.24
N GLY A 242 -17.20 3.94 -23.22
CA GLY A 242 -17.79 3.06 -24.23
C GLY A 242 -17.18 1.65 -24.26
N MET A 243 -16.55 1.21 -23.17
CA MET A 243 -16.09 -0.17 -23.05
C MET A 243 -17.20 -1.00 -22.41
N SER A 244 -17.75 -1.92 -23.20
CA SER A 244 -18.58 -3.01 -22.70
C SER A 244 -17.85 -3.74 -21.58
N LEU A 245 -18.43 -3.71 -20.38
CA LEU A 245 -17.87 -4.29 -19.15
C LEU A 245 -17.92 -5.82 -19.19
N ASP A 246 -17.15 -6.45 -20.08
CA ASP A 246 -16.76 -7.84 -19.95
C ASP A 246 -15.61 -7.90 -18.92
N LEU A 247 -15.95 -7.59 -17.65
CA LEU A 247 -15.05 -7.61 -16.51
C LEU A 247 -14.80 -9.06 -16.06
N ASP A 248 -14.16 -9.86 -16.92
CA ASP A 248 -13.52 -11.10 -16.50
C ASP A 248 -12.10 -10.76 -16.02
N SER A 249 -11.92 -10.96 -14.72
CA SER A 249 -10.79 -10.52 -13.91
C SER A 249 -9.46 -11.16 -14.33
N TYR A 250 -8.51 -10.39 -14.90
CA TYR A 250 -7.14 -10.89 -15.05
C TYR A 250 -5.98 -9.90 -14.81
N TYR A 251 -6.23 -8.62 -14.49
CA TYR A 251 -5.13 -7.68 -14.18
C TYR A 251 -5.40 -6.80 -12.94
N TYR A 252 -4.39 -6.66 -12.07
CA TYR A 252 -4.42 -5.83 -10.85
C TYR A 252 -4.74 -4.36 -11.14
N ALA A 253 -4.26 -3.83 -12.27
CA ALA A 253 -4.55 -2.46 -12.71
C ALA A 253 -6.03 -2.27 -13.09
N ASP A 254 -6.66 -3.27 -13.72
CA ASP A 254 -8.09 -3.24 -14.07
C ASP A 254 -8.97 -3.49 -12.84
N LEU A 255 -8.53 -4.35 -11.92
CA LEU A 255 -9.16 -4.51 -10.62
C LEU A 255 -9.16 -3.17 -9.87
N ARG A 256 -8.02 -2.47 -9.80
CA ARG A 256 -7.93 -1.15 -9.12
C ARG A 256 -8.78 -0.09 -9.80
N LYS A 257 -8.81 -0.04 -11.13
CA LYS A 257 -9.60 0.94 -11.90
C LYS A 257 -11.10 0.72 -11.78
N TRP A 258 -11.55 -0.54 -11.63
CA TRP A 258 -12.96 -0.91 -11.68
C TRP A 258 -13.49 -1.61 -10.42
N CYS A 259 -12.73 -1.58 -9.32
CA CYS A 259 -13.10 -2.11 -8.00
C CYS A 259 -14.39 -1.49 -7.45
N LEU A 260 -14.72 -0.26 -7.87
CA LEU A 260 -15.96 0.44 -7.50
C LEU A 260 -17.21 -0.06 -8.24
N GLY A 261 -17.02 -0.91 -9.26
CA GLY A 261 -18.05 -1.23 -10.23
C GLY A 261 -18.43 -0.01 -11.09
N ALA A 262 -19.28 -0.24 -12.09
CA ALA A 262 -19.99 0.84 -12.77
C ALA A 262 -21.31 1.08 -12.03
N GLN A 263 -21.70 2.34 -11.83
CA GLN A 263 -23.02 2.66 -11.25
C GLN A 263 -24.15 2.44 -12.26
N ARG A 264 -23.87 2.70 -13.53
CA ARG A 264 -24.81 2.64 -14.64
C ARG A 264 -24.08 2.36 -15.95
N ILE A 265 -24.78 1.70 -16.86
CA ILE A 265 -24.41 1.55 -18.27
C ILE A 265 -25.23 2.56 -19.07
N SER A 266 -24.61 3.23 -20.04
CA SER A 266 -25.30 4.18 -20.92
C SER A 266 -25.00 3.88 -22.38
N GLY A 267 -26.00 4.02 -23.24
CA GLY A 267 -25.85 3.72 -24.66
C GLY A 267 -27.07 4.11 -25.48
N THR A 268 -27.14 3.54 -26.68
CA THR A 268 -28.28 3.69 -27.61
C THR A 268 -28.82 2.32 -27.96
N GLY A 269 -30.10 2.08 -27.69
CA GLY A 269 -30.72 0.78 -27.93
C GLY A 269 -32.13 0.87 -28.52
N ASP A 270 -32.68 -0.31 -28.78
CA ASP A 270 -33.91 -0.48 -29.54
C ASP A 270 -34.99 -1.19 -28.70
N THR A 271 -36.23 -0.71 -28.79
CA THR A 271 -37.40 -1.40 -28.26
C THR A 271 -37.94 -2.35 -29.31
N LEU A 272 -37.95 -3.65 -29.01
CA LEU A 272 -38.38 -4.69 -29.95
C LEU A 272 -39.91 -4.78 -30.11
N SER A 273 -40.36 -5.59 -31.06
CA SER A 273 -41.77 -5.74 -31.47
C SER A 273 -42.74 -6.11 -30.33
N THR A 274 -42.27 -6.88 -29.34
CA THR A 274 -43.04 -7.25 -28.14
C THR A 274 -43.27 -6.05 -27.20
N ARG A 275 -42.46 -5.00 -27.35
CA ARG A 275 -42.40 -3.80 -26.49
C ARG A 275 -42.11 -4.08 -25.02
N THR A 276 -41.78 -5.31 -24.67
CA THR A 276 -41.30 -5.70 -23.33
C THR A 276 -39.82 -6.05 -23.34
N LEU A 277 -39.18 -5.97 -24.50
CA LEU A 277 -37.77 -6.27 -24.71
C LEU A 277 -37.08 -5.02 -25.25
N PHE A 278 -35.95 -4.68 -24.65
CA PHE A 278 -35.06 -3.59 -25.05
C PHE A 278 -33.69 -4.20 -25.34
N THR A 279 -33.09 -3.90 -26.49
CA THR A 279 -31.82 -4.52 -26.90
C THR A 279 -30.78 -3.48 -27.24
N ASP A 280 -29.54 -3.76 -26.90
CA ASP A 280 -28.36 -3.02 -27.33
C ASP A 280 -27.28 -4.04 -27.70
N PRO A 281 -27.10 -4.36 -29.00
CA PRO A 281 -26.12 -5.35 -29.43
C PRO A 281 -24.67 -4.93 -29.21
N ASP A 282 -24.40 -3.65 -28.93
CA ASP A 282 -23.03 -3.17 -28.72
C ASP A 282 -22.58 -3.38 -27.26
N VAL A 283 -23.52 -3.62 -26.34
CA VAL A 283 -23.25 -3.68 -24.90
C VAL A 283 -23.68 -5.01 -24.26
N SER A 284 -22.86 -5.48 -23.31
CA SER A 284 -23.18 -6.65 -22.47
C SER A 284 -23.94 -6.22 -21.21
N PHE A 285 -25.13 -6.77 -21.02
CA PHE A 285 -25.98 -6.59 -19.83
C PHE A 285 -25.82 -7.72 -18.81
N GLN A 286 -24.78 -8.55 -18.91
CA GLN A 286 -24.55 -9.66 -17.98
C GLN A 286 -24.48 -9.21 -16.50
N SER A 287 -24.02 -7.98 -16.25
CA SER A 287 -23.90 -7.39 -14.91
C SER A 287 -25.21 -6.84 -14.34
N ILE A 288 -26.29 -6.80 -15.13
CA ILE A 288 -27.58 -6.23 -14.74
C ILE A 288 -28.46 -7.29 -14.09
N ARG A 289 -28.96 -6.99 -12.89
CA ARG A 289 -29.86 -7.89 -12.13
C ARG A 289 -31.33 -7.55 -12.33
N ALA A 290 -32.17 -8.54 -12.08
CA ALA A 290 -33.60 -8.35 -11.93
C ALA A 290 -33.90 -7.27 -10.89
N GLY A 291 -34.73 -6.31 -11.25
CA GLY A 291 -35.08 -5.17 -10.41
C GLY A 291 -34.32 -3.87 -10.71
N ALA A 292 -33.25 -3.92 -11.52
CA ALA A 292 -32.56 -2.72 -12.00
C ALA A 292 -33.51 -1.77 -12.74
N VAL A 293 -33.17 -0.48 -12.77
CA VAL A 293 -33.96 0.56 -13.45
C VAL A 293 -33.29 0.91 -14.77
N LEU A 294 -34.02 0.68 -15.87
CA LEU A 294 -33.74 1.21 -17.19
C LEU A 294 -34.44 2.57 -17.32
N GLU A 295 -33.69 3.62 -17.61
CA GLU A 295 -34.18 4.97 -17.83
C GLU A 295 -33.92 5.36 -19.28
N ILE A 296 -34.99 5.51 -20.05
CA ILE A 296 -34.94 6.00 -21.44
C ILE A 296 -35.05 7.52 -21.36
N ALA A 297 -34.01 8.22 -21.85
CA ALA A 297 -33.87 9.66 -21.64
C ALA A 297 -34.91 10.47 -22.42
N ASP A 298 -35.14 10.12 -23.68
CA ASP A 298 -35.95 10.91 -24.61
C ASP A 298 -36.82 10.03 -25.53
N GLY A 299 -37.86 10.63 -26.11
CA GLY A 299 -38.76 9.98 -27.08
C GLY A 299 -40.07 9.45 -26.49
N THR A 300 -40.86 8.75 -27.32
CA THR A 300 -42.20 8.26 -26.94
C THR A 300 -42.18 7.20 -25.83
N ASN A 301 -41.08 6.48 -25.66
CA ASN A 301 -40.90 5.52 -24.56
C ASN A 301 -40.13 6.11 -23.36
N ALA A 302 -39.89 7.42 -23.33
CA ALA A 302 -39.15 8.08 -22.26
C ALA A 302 -39.74 7.78 -20.88
N GLY A 303 -38.86 7.55 -19.92
CA GLY A 303 -39.23 7.22 -18.55
C GLY A 303 -38.50 6.00 -17.99
N ARG A 304 -38.93 5.60 -16.80
CA ARG A 304 -38.29 4.57 -16.00
C ARG A 304 -39.02 3.24 -16.09
N HIS A 305 -38.29 2.20 -16.46
CA HIS A 305 -38.74 0.84 -16.66
C HIS A 305 -37.96 -0.11 -15.76
N ARG A 306 -38.65 -1.00 -15.05
CA ARG A 306 -38.00 -1.98 -14.17
C ARG A 306 -37.59 -3.20 -14.99
N VAL A 307 -36.32 -3.58 -14.93
CA VAL A 307 -35.79 -4.80 -15.55
C VAL A 307 -36.26 -6.03 -14.77
N VAL A 308 -36.71 -7.06 -15.47
CA VAL A 308 -37.14 -8.36 -14.92
C VAL A 308 -36.04 -9.39 -15.07
N SER A 309 -35.40 -9.44 -16.24
CA SER A 309 -34.32 -10.37 -16.54
C SER A 309 -33.52 -9.88 -17.74
N THR A 310 -32.33 -10.45 -17.94
CA THR A 310 -31.52 -10.27 -19.14
C THR A 310 -31.62 -11.54 -20.00
N ARG A 311 -31.39 -11.39 -21.31
CA ARG A 311 -31.46 -12.49 -22.29
C ARG A 311 -30.35 -12.34 -23.32
N ALA A 312 -29.76 -13.47 -23.69
CA ALA A 312 -28.83 -13.57 -24.81
C ALA A 312 -29.60 -13.82 -26.12
N LEU A 313 -30.43 -14.86 -26.18
CA LEU A 313 -31.38 -15.09 -27.28
C LEU A 313 -32.80 -14.61 -26.93
N LEU A 314 -33.56 -14.18 -27.95
CA LEU A 314 -34.93 -13.69 -27.74
C LEU A 314 -35.90 -14.79 -27.29
N TYR A 315 -35.79 -15.98 -27.89
CA TYR A 315 -36.70 -17.10 -27.69
C TYR A 315 -36.04 -18.33 -27.03
N GLY A 316 -34.72 -18.48 -27.15
CA GLY A 316 -33.96 -19.59 -26.57
C GLY A 316 -33.56 -20.65 -27.60
N ALA A 317 -33.32 -21.89 -27.16
CA ALA A 317 -32.85 -22.98 -28.02
C ALA A 317 -33.87 -23.38 -29.12
N GLU A 318 -33.36 -23.59 -30.33
CA GLU A 318 -34.08 -24.06 -31.51
C GLU A 318 -33.18 -25.01 -32.34
N SER A 319 -33.73 -26.16 -32.73
CA SER A 319 -33.00 -27.18 -33.50
C SER A 319 -32.96 -26.91 -35.02
N THR A 320 -33.66 -25.90 -35.51
CA THR A 320 -33.69 -25.53 -36.93
C THR A 320 -32.48 -24.64 -37.26
N PRO A 321 -31.59 -25.03 -38.17
CA PRO A 321 -30.49 -24.16 -38.59
C PRO A 321 -31.01 -22.88 -39.27
N ARG A 322 -30.46 -21.73 -38.91
CA ARG A 322 -30.81 -20.41 -39.46
C ARG A 322 -29.61 -19.77 -40.12
N SER A 323 -29.86 -19.02 -41.20
CA SER A 323 -28.84 -18.19 -41.82
C SER A 323 -28.47 -17.02 -40.91
N TYR A 324 -27.17 -16.74 -40.84
CA TYR A 324 -26.65 -15.56 -40.14
C TYR A 324 -25.65 -14.80 -40.99
N THR A 325 -25.44 -13.54 -40.63
CA THR A 325 -24.35 -12.69 -41.13
C THR A 325 -23.62 -12.06 -39.95
N THR A 326 -22.30 -11.88 -40.02
CA THR A 326 -21.51 -11.19 -38.99
C THR A 326 -21.28 -9.73 -39.38
N SER A 327 -20.94 -8.88 -38.41
CA SER A 327 -20.49 -7.49 -38.68
C SER A 327 -19.23 -7.44 -39.55
N THR A 328 -18.44 -8.51 -39.59
CA THR A 328 -17.27 -8.67 -40.47
C THR A 328 -17.61 -9.13 -41.90
N GLY A 329 -18.89 -9.33 -42.22
CA GLY A 329 -19.37 -9.72 -43.55
C GLY A 329 -19.33 -11.22 -43.84
N LEU A 330 -19.03 -12.06 -42.84
CA LEU A 330 -19.13 -13.51 -42.99
C LEU A 330 -20.58 -13.95 -42.93
N ALA A 331 -20.92 -15.02 -43.64
CA ALA A 331 -22.24 -15.63 -43.61
C ALA A 331 -22.11 -17.15 -43.40
N GLY A 332 -23.15 -17.74 -42.81
CA GLY A 332 -23.20 -19.16 -42.54
C GLY A 332 -24.57 -19.61 -42.07
N THR A 333 -24.63 -20.84 -41.56
CA THR A 333 -25.82 -21.39 -40.92
C THR A 333 -25.48 -21.82 -39.51
N LEU A 334 -26.19 -21.27 -38.53
CA LEU A 334 -25.99 -21.62 -37.12
C LEU A 334 -27.22 -22.36 -36.58
N THR A 335 -27.01 -23.17 -35.55
CA THR A 335 -28.06 -23.80 -34.75
C THR A 335 -27.93 -23.33 -33.31
N THR A 336 -29.05 -22.99 -32.67
CA THR A 336 -29.08 -22.56 -31.27
C THR A 336 -29.17 -23.78 -30.35
N LEU A 337 -28.16 -24.01 -29.50
CA LEU A 337 -28.07 -25.19 -28.64
C LEU A 337 -28.73 -24.97 -27.27
N SER A 338 -28.65 -23.76 -26.74
CA SER A 338 -29.20 -23.33 -25.45
C SER A 338 -29.77 -21.92 -25.57
N ASP A 339 -30.11 -21.29 -24.43
CA ASP A 339 -30.61 -19.92 -24.38
C ASP A 339 -29.55 -18.84 -24.69
N ASP A 340 -28.28 -19.24 -24.74
CA ASP A 340 -27.13 -18.35 -24.94
C ASP A 340 -26.07 -18.91 -25.90
N THR A 341 -26.15 -20.17 -26.32
CA THR A 341 -25.11 -20.84 -27.09
C THR A 341 -25.57 -21.15 -28.51
N VAL A 342 -24.71 -20.83 -29.49
CA VAL A 342 -24.91 -21.16 -30.89
C VAL A 342 -23.74 -21.98 -31.43
N VAL A 343 -24.04 -22.86 -32.39
CA VAL A 343 -23.06 -23.71 -33.07
C VAL A 343 -23.12 -23.53 -34.57
N ASP A 344 -21.96 -23.46 -35.21
CA ASP A 344 -21.79 -23.61 -36.65
C ASP A 344 -20.59 -24.55 -36.87
N PRO A 345 -20.83 -25.83 -37.19
CA PRO A 345 -19.75 -26.82 -37.36
C PRO A 345 -18.75 -26.47 -38.48
N GLY A 346 -19.13 -25.60 -39.42
CA GLY A 346 -18.26 -25.15 -40.51
C GLY A 346 -17.45 -23.90 -40.19
N ARG A 347 -17.56 -23.37 -38.97
CA ARG A 347 -16.97 -22.09 -38.57
C ARG A 347 -16.05 -22.25 -37.38
N ASP A 348 -14.91 -21.56 -37.43
CA ASP A 348 -14.12 -21.27 -36.24
C ASP A 348 -14.45 -19.87 -35.74
N TRP A 349 -15.06 -19.77 -34.56
CA TRP A 349 -15.43 -18.50 -33.93
C TRP A 349 -14.24 -17.79 -33.31
N GLY A 350 -13.17 -18.51 -32.94
CA GLY A 350 -11.98 -17.93 -32.31
C GLY A 350 -11.18 -17.01 -33.26
N ALA A 351 -11.34 -17.20 -34.57
CA ALA A 351 -10.68 -16.41 -35.60
C ALA A 351 -11.32 -15.02 -35.83
N LEU A 352 -12.43 -14.70 -35.16
CA LEU A 352 -13.12 -13.42 -35.33
C LEU A 352 -12.56 -12.35 -34.37
N PRO A 353 -12.58 -11.06 -34.76
CA PRO A 353 -12.21 -9.97 -33.86
C PRO A 353 -13.11 -9.88 -32.62
N VAL A 354 -12.57 -9.28 -31.57
CA VAL A 354 -13.33 -8.80 -30.39
C VAL A 354 -14.49 -7.91 -30.88
N ASP A 355 -15.63 -7.97 -30.18
CA ASP A 355 -16.85 -7.19 -30.47
C ASP A 355 -17.57 -7.54 -31.79
N THR A 356 -17.31 -8.72 -32.36
CA THR A 356 -18.09 -9.18 -33.53
C THR A 356 -19.54 -9.45 -33.14
N THR A 357 -20.50 -8.89 -33.89
CA THR A 357 -21.94 -9.16 -33.74
C THR A 357 -22.41 -10.12 -34.83
N ILE A 358 -23.37 -10.98 -34.51
CA ILE A 358 -24.11 -11.82 -35.44
C ILE A 358 -25.52 -11.28 -35.66
N THR A 359 -26.02 -11.35 -36.89
CA THR A 359 -27.41 -11.04 -37.23
C THR A 359 -28.06 -12.29 -37.81
N ILE A 360 -29.05 -12.82 -37.10
CA ILE A 360 -29.89 -13.94 -37.54
C ILE A 360 -31.02 -13.37 -38.37
N ALA A 361 -31.15 -13.82 -39.61
CA ALA A 361 -32.04 -13.20 -40.59
C ALA A 361 -33.53 -13.45 -40.30
N ASP A 362 -33.89 -14.68 -39.94
CA ASP A 362 -35.28 -15.13 -39.85
C ASP A 362 -35.51 -16.09 -38.67
N GLY A 363 -36.76 -16.17 -38.22
CA GLY A 363 -37.21 -17.09 -37.17
C GLY A 363 -37.46 -16.42 -35.81
N PRO A 364 -37.79 -17.21 -34.77
CA PRO A 364 -38.08 -16.70 -33.43
C PRO A 364 -36.92 -15.92 -32.78
N ASN A 365 -35.68 -16.26 -33.16
CA ASN A 365 -34.46 -15.58 -32.73
C ASN A 365 -33.94 -14.57 -33.77
N ALA A 366 -34.75 -14.09 -34.72
CA ALA A 366 -34.32 -13.06 -35.66
C ALA A 366 -33.92 -11.77 -34.92
N GLY A 367 -32.71 -11.28 -35.15
CA GLY A 367 -32.12 -10.16 -34.42
C GLY A 367 -30.60 -10.13 -34.49
N THR A 368 -30.02 -9.08 -33.91
CA THR A 368 -28.57 -8.89 -33.81
C THR A 368 -28.10 -9.16 -32.38
N TYR A 369 -27.02 -9.92 -32.23
CA TYR A 369 -26.48 -10.39 -30.96
C TYR A 369 -24.96 -10.23 -30.95
N ARG A 370 -24.39 -9.99 -29.77
CA ARG A 370 -22.95 -9.89 -29.56
C ARG A 370 -22.35 -11.26 -29.25
N LEU A 371 -21.19 -11.56 -29.84
CA LEU A 371 -20.39 -12.73 -29.49
C LEU A 371 -19.56 -12.45 -28.23
N ASP A 372 -19.48 -13.44 -27.35
CA ASP A 372 -18.78 -13.33 -26.06
C ASP A 372 -17.58 -14.30 -26.02
N THR A 373 -17.87 -15.56 -25.70
CA THR A 373 -16.87 -16.55 -25.33
C THR A 373 -17.00 -17.75 -26.26
N VAL A 374 -15.90 -18.14 -26.89
CA VAL A 374 -15.81 -19.37 -27.69
C VAL A 374 -15.75 -20.57 -26.76
N LEU A 375 -16.59 -21.58 -26.99
CA LEU A 375 -16.65 -22.79 -26.19
C LEU A 375 -15.86 -23.91 -26.86
N GLY A 376 -15.16 -24.73 -26.07
CA GLY A 376 -14.34 -25.84 -26.56
C GLY A 376 -13.11 -26.10 -25.70
N GLU A 377 -12.28 -27.07 -26.11
CA GLU A 377 -11.05 -27.47 -25.42
C GLU A 377 -10.00 -26.34 -25.40
N THR A 378 -9.98 -25.51 -26.43
CA THR A 378 -9.18 -24.26 -26.53
C THR A 378 -10.06 -23.02 -26.44
N GLY A 379 -11.20 -23.10 -25.74
CA GLY A 379 -12.17 -22.02 -25.61
C GLY A 379 -11.70 -20.85 -24.73
N GLY A 380 -12.40 -19.72 -24.86
CA GLY A 380 -12.13 -18.47 -24.14
C GLY A 380 -12.61 -17.24 -24.90
N PRO A 381 -12.22 -16.01 -24.48
CA PRO A 381 -12.75 -14.77 -25.04
C PRO A 381 -12.43 -14.62 -26.53
N ILE A 382 -13.42 -14.25 -27.33
CA ILE A 382 -13.25 -14.08 -28.77
C ILE A 382 -12.13 -13.06 -29.08
N GLY A 383 -11.39 -13.27 -30.17
CA GLY A 383 -10.27 -12.41 -30.57
C GLY A 383 -8.95 -12.64 -29.82
N THR A 384 -8.89 -13.61 -28.90
CA THR A 384 -7.64 -14.01 -28.23
C THR A 384 -6.83 -14.99 -29.10
N VAL A 385 -5.52 -14.79 -29.19
CA VAL A 385 -4.63 -15.66 -29.97
C VAL A 385 -4.62 -17.07 -29.40
N GLY A 386 -4.79 -18.08 -30.27
CA GLY A 386 -4.74 -19.50 -29.89
C GLY A 386 -6.10 -20.09 -29.51
N ILE A 387 -7.17 -19.31 -29.57
CA ILE A 387 -8.55 -19.77 -29.34
C ILE A 387 -9.15 -20.27 -30.65
N SER A 388 -9.84 -21.41 -30.56
CA SER A 388 -10.54 -22.04 -31.68
C SER A 388 -11.73 -22.83 -31.15
N GLY A 389 -12.84 -22.81 -31.89
CA GLY A 389 -14.05 -23.55 -31.52
C GLY A 389 -15.22 -23.29 -32.48
N THR A 390 -16.10 -24.28 -32.61
CA THR A 390 -17.32 -24.25 -33.45
C THR A 390 -18.57 -23.79 -32.70
N GLU A 391 -18.46 -23.66 -31.38
CA GLU A 391 -19.51 -23.20 -30.48
C GLU A 391 -19.12 -21.86 -29.86
N VAL A 392 -20.09 -20.96 -29.71
CA VAL A 392 -19.88 -19.64 -29.12
C VAL A 392 -21.07 -19.26 -28.24
N ARG A 393 -20.77 -18.69 -27.08
CA ARG A 393 -21.74 -18.07 -26.19
C ARG A 393 -21.99 -16.63 -26.64
N LEU A 394 -23.25 -16.21 -26.62
CA LEU A 394 -23.69 -14.84 -26.92
C LEU A 394 -23.75 -14.02 -25.63
N SER A 395 -23.32 -12.76 -25.69
CA SER A 395 -23.47 -11.84 -24.55
C SER A 395 -24.97 -11.54 -24.33
N PRO A 396 -25.45 -11.51 -23.08
CA PRO A 396 -26.79 -11.01 -22.78
C PRO A 396 -26.92 -9.54 -23.18
N SER A 397 -27.53 -9.25 -24.32
CA SER A 397 -27.66 -7.89 -24.90
C SER A 397 -29.12 -7.41 -24.92
N THR A 398 -30.05 -8.22 -24.43
CA THR A 398 -31.47 -7.87 -24.34
C THR A 398 -31.95 -7.81 -22.89
N LEU A 399 -32.60 -6.71 -22.52
CA LEU A 399 -33.32 -6.53 -21.26
C LEU A 399 -34.80 -6.83 -21.44
N GLN A 400 -35.37 -7.64 -20.54
CA GLN A 400 -36.80 -7.78 -20.40
C GLN A 400 -37.30 -6.81 -19.33
N VAL A 401 -38.25 -5.94 -19.69
CA VAL A 401 -38.85 -4.96 -18.77
C VAL A 401 -40.22 -5.43 -18.26
N ALA A 402 -40.57 -5.02 -17.04
CA ALA A 402 -41.79 -5.43 -16.34
C ALA A 402 -43.06 -4.83 -16.97
N ARG A 403 -42.93 -3.64 -17.56
CA ARG A 403 -44.03 -2.92 -18.21
C ARG A 403 -43.75 -2.81 -19.70
N ARG A 404 -44.80 -3.02 -20.49
CA ARG A 404 -44.76 -2.79 -21.93
C ARG A 404 -44.52 -1.31 -22.23
N MET A 405 -43.55 -1.02 -23.09
CA MET A 405 -43.28 0.29 -23.67
C MET A 405 -44.35 0.66 -24.70
N ASP A 406 -44.52 1.95 -24.96
CA ASP A 406 -45.65 2.46 -25.75
C ASP A 406 -45.51 2.13 -27.24
N VAL A 407 -44.30 2.27 -27.80
CA VAL A 407 -44.02 2.04 -29.22
C VAL A 407 -42.75 1.23 -29.45
N VAL A 408 -42.66 0.58 -30.61
CA VAL A 408 -41.40 0.04 -31.14
C VAL A 408 -40.60 1.24 -31.63
N ALA A 409 -39.35 1.37 -31.20
CA ALA A 409 -38.50 2.52 -31.51
C ALA A 409 -37.04 2.07 -31.56
N THR A 410 -36.26 2.74 -32.40
CA THR A 410 -34.84 2.45 -32.61
C THR A 410 -33.98 3.65 -32.21
N GLY A 411 -32.74 3.43 -31.78
CA GLY A 411 -31.76 4.47 -31.48
C GLY A 411 -32.12 5.33 -30.26
N GLN A 412 -32.74 4.74 -29.24
CA GLN A 412 -33.13 5.44 -28.02
C GLN A 412 -31.97 5.50 -27.05
N THR A 413 -31.61 6.71 -26.60
CA THR A 413 -30.61 6.92 -25.55
C THR A 413 -31.14 6.43 -24.21
N TYR A 414 -30.36 5.60 -23.52
CA TYR A 414 -30.74 5.02 -22.24
C TYR A 414 -29.62 5.05 -21.22
N THR A 415 -30.00 4.93 -19.95
CA THR A 415 -29.12 4.56 -18.85
C THR A 415 -29.74 3.42 -18.06
N VAL A 416 -28.96 2.46 -17.60
CA VAL A 416 -29.43 1.34 -16.78
C VAL A 416 -28.55 1.15 -15.57
N SER A 417 -29.16 1.08 -14.39
CA SER A 417 -28.43 0.91 -13.13
C SER A 417 -27.80 -0.47 -13.03
N VAL A 418 -26.54 -0.55 -12.59
CA VAL A 418 -25.86 -1.81 -12.31
C VAL A 418 -25.87 -2.05 -10.79
N ASP A 419 -26.24 -3.25 -10.35
CA ASP A 419 -26.35 -3.62 -8.92
C ASP A 419 -25.00 -4.06 -8.31
N ARG A 420 -23.86 -3.61 -8.89
CA ARG A 420 -22.52 -4.00 -8.38
C ARG A 420 -21.99 -3.14 -7.25
N LEU A 421 -22.80 -2.24 -6.68
CA LEU A 421 -22.51 -1.60 -5.39
C LEU A 421 -22.56 -2.58 -4.18
N GLY A 422 -22.49 -3.88 -4.42
CA GLY A 422 -22.88 -4.94 -3.49
C GLY A 422 -21.77 -5.92 -3.07
N VAL A 423 -20.49 -5.65 -3.30
CA VAL A 423 -19.44 -6.30 -2.49
C VAL A 423 -19.08 -5.35 -1.36
N GLN A 424 -19.97 -5.28 -0.37
CA GLN A 424 -19.73 -4.56 0.90
C GLN A 424 -18.97 -5.41 1.92
N THR A 425 -18.55 -6.62 1.57
CA THR A 425 -17.67 -7.41 2.42
C THR A 425 -16.22 -7.12 2.04
N PRO A 426 -15.44 -6.47 2.92
CA PRO A 426 -14.00 -6.40 2.77
C PRO A 426 -13.49 -7.82 2.55
N ARG A 427 -12.77 -8.04 1.45
CA ARG A 427 -12.06 -9.31 1.25
C ARG A 427 -10.68 -9.12 1.85
N PRO A 428 -10.33 -9.83 2.93
CA PRO A 428 -8.95 -9.85 3.39
C PRO A 428 -8.10 -10.47 2.27
N VAL A 429 -7.17 -9.69 1.74
CA VAL A 429 -6.11 -10.21 0.87
C VAL A 429 -4.96 -10.61 1.79
N SER A 430 -4.90 -11.89 2.13
CA SER A 430 -3.82 -12.46 2.94
C SER A 430 -2.78 -13.11 2.03
N GLY A 431 -1.49 -12.80 2.23
CA GLY A 431 -0.37 -13.47 1.56
C GLY A 431 0.18 -12.76 0.32
N GLU A 432 -0.17 -11.49 0.10
CA GLU A 432 0.44 -10.67 -0.95
C GLU A 432 1.59 -9.84 -0.35
N ASP A 433 2.77 -9.95 -0.95
CA ASP A 433 3.97 -9.24 -0.54
C ASP A 433 4.15 -7.99 -1.43
N VAL A 434 3.98 -6.81 -0.83
CA VAL A 434 4.08 -5.52 -1.52
C VAL A 434 5.48 -4.92 -1.43
N THR A 435 6.44 -5.62 -0.81
CA THR A 435 7.82 -5.14 -0.62
C THR A 435 8.52 -4.75 -1.93
N LEU A 436 8.16 -5.39 -3.05
CA LEU A 436 8.65 -5.05 -4.39
C LEU A 436 8.33 -3.63 -4.86
N GLN A 437 7.35 -2.94 -4.26
CA GLN A 437 7.04 -1.53 -4.60
C GLN A 437 7.95 -0.52 -3.89
N PHE A 438 8.70 -0.96 -2.87
CA PHE A 438 9.57 -0.12 -2.05
C PHE A 438 11.06 -0.36 -2.31
N LEU A 439 11.41 -1.40 -3.07
CA LEU A 439 12.76 -1.63 -3.59
C LEU A 439 12.96 -0.80 -4.87
N LEU A 440 13.55 0.39 -4.72
CA LEU A 440 14.10 1.19 -5.83
C LEU A 440 15.60 0.98 -5.97
#